data_AF-A0A8R7P0X6-F1
#
_entry.id   AF-A0A8R7P0X6-F1
#
_cell.length_a   1.000
_cell.length_b   1.000
_cell.length_c   1.000
_cell.angle_alpha   90.00
_cell.angle_beta   90.00
_cell.angle_gamma   90.00
#
_symmetry.space_group_name_H-M   'P 1'
#
loop_
_entity.id
_entity.type
_entity.pdbx_description
1 polymer ?
#
loop_
_entity_poly.entity_id
_entity_poly.type
_entity_poly.pdbx_seq_one_letter_code
_entity_poly.pdbx_strand_id
1 'polypeptide(L)'
;MGRLLRFLGGHHTYPAHVLHGREASARYGLPCANSAGLSVRVAAIKGGLDWPLDVYGIVAARDSVDHNRNIIFHRTRDNCQTIDKKNPCLRLTGPTRVVVVVDPVYFEVNLRVKGKTESEDRDLSYLAVYYRDSGSSESYAFKSVSTSKLSTVALMLGDIVHSVEATISVRVVRGEWPEGCRGLIFANTASIDAKKIELLAFGDDKLPVAANGMIKLSRRVVSVEADGEFRVSVMASSLEDQTVERDSEAFKAKKASRSRRILEVHSCKLEVTIAWSFVPN
;
A
#
# COMPACT_ATOMS: atom_id res chain seq x y z
N MET A 1 -10.32 22.35 -7.50
CA MET A 1 -9.32 21.29 -7.23
C MET A 1 -10.06 19.98 -7.25
N GLY A 2 -9.43 18.93 -7.76
CA GLY A 2 -10.08 17.64 -7.99
C GLY A 2 -10.13 16.72 -6.78
N ARG A 3 -10.78 15.59 -6.98
CA ARG A 3 -10.82 14.46 -6.06
C ARG A 3 -9.96 13.33 -6.59
N LEU A 4 -9.15 12.76 -5.70
CA LEU A 4 -8.30 11.62 -6.01
C LEU A 4 -8.52 10.52 -4.98
N LEU A 5 -8.55 9.27 -5.45
CA LEU A 5 -8.67 8.13 -4.55
C LEU A 5 -7.31 7.76 -3.94
N ARG A 6 -7.35 7.37 -2.67
CA ARG A 6 -6.23 6.82 -1.91
C ARG A 6 -6.48 5.34 -1.64
N PHE A 7 -5.37 4.59 -1.61
CA PHE A 7 -5.29 3.17 -1.26
C PHE A 7 -4.14 2.98 -0.27
N LEU A 8 -4.18 2.00 0.63
CA LEU A 8 -3.04 1.59 1.47
C LEU A 8 -2.51 0.22 1.04
N GLY A 9 -1.22 -0.04 1.29
CA GLY A 9 -0.64 -1.39 1.20
C GLY A 9 -1.01 -2.23 2.43
N GLY A 10 -1.27 -3.52 2.25
CA GLY A 10 -1.41 -4.46 3.35
C GLY A 10 -0.11 -4.62 4.14
N HIS A 11 -0.18 -4.51 5.46
CA HIS A 11 0.98 -4.71 6.36
C HIS A 11 1.19 -6.20 6.62
N HIS A 12 2.46 -6.64 6.61
CA HIS A 12 2.92 -7.77 7.43
C HIS A 12 3.62 -7.18 8.67
N THR A 13 3.24 -7.65 9.86
CA THR A 13 4.04 -7.50 11.07
C THR A 13 4.63 -8.87 11.41
N TYR A 14 5.95 -8.97 11.47
CA TYR A 14 6.63 -10.12 12.09
C TYR A 14 6.97 -9.72 13.52
N PRO A 15 6.63 -10.53 14.55
CA PRO A 15 6.90 -10.17 15.93
C PRO A 15 8.37 -10.38 16.28
N ALA A 16 8.86 -9.49 17.14
CA ALA A 16 10.07 -9.61 17.91
C ALA A 16 9.69 -10.27 19.25
N HIS A 17 10.35 -11.35 19.66
CA HIS A 17 10.11 -12.01 20.95
C HIS A 17 11.41 -12.15 21.73
N VAL A 18 11.42 -11.72 23.00
CA VAL A 18 12.18 -12.34 24.09
C VAL A 18 11.28 -12.39 25.33
N LEU A 19 11.23 -13.58 25.94
CA LEU A 19 10.44 -13.93 27.13
C LEU A 19 11.22 -13.61 28.42
N HIS A 20 10.56 -13.01 29.40
CA HIS A 20 10.74 -13.40 30.81
C HIS A 20 9.50 -13.11 31.66
N GLY A 21 8.97 -14.17 32.30
CA GLY A 21 8.33 -14.08 33.62
C GLY A 21 6.80 -14.02 33.72
N ARG A 22 6.18 -15.21 33.78
CA ARG A 22 4.89 -15.57 34.43
C ARG A 22 3.56 -15.05 33.84
N GLU A 23 2.96 -15.98 33.08
CA GLU A 23 1.52 -16.29 32.94
C GLU A 23 0.48 -15.20 33.28
N ALA A 24 0.02 -14.53 32.23
CA ALA A 24 -1.41 -14.33 32.00
C ALA A 24 -1.65 -14.35 30.48
N SER A 25 -2.61 -15.18 30.06
CA SER A 25 -3.08 -15.30 28.67
C SER A 25 -3.39 -13.92 28.08
N ALA A 26 -2.53 -13.41 27.19
CA ALA A 26 -2.85 -12.32 26.29
C ALA A 26 -2.60 -12.77 24.85
N ARG A 27 -3.73 -13.04 24.18
CA ARG A 27 -3.83 -13.18 22.72
C ARG A 27 -3.35 -11.88 22.05
N TYR A 28 -3.39 -11.86 20.72
CA TYR A 28 -3.40 -10.68 19.85
C TYR A 28 -2.05 -10.30 19.23
N GLY A 29 -1.67 -11.05 18.19
CA GLY A 29 -1.19 -10.39 16.98
C GLY A 29 -2.33 -9.52 16.44
N LEU A 30 -2.09 -8.21 16.33
CA LEU A 30 -3.12 -7.25 15.93
C LEU A 30 -3.62 -7.58 14.52
N PRO A 31 -4.92 -7.90 14.37
CA PRO A 31 -5.49 -8.25 13.09
C PRO A 31 -5.75 -6.98 12.26
N CYS A 32 -5.63 -7.12 10.94
CA CYS A 32 -6.31 -6.29 9.93
C CYS A 32 -7.85 -6.17 10.13
N ALA A 33 -8.42 -6.81 11.16
CA ALA A 33 -9.82 -6.70 11.55
C ALA A 33 -10.17 -5.35 12.20
N ASN A 34 -9.19 -4.63 12.77
CA ASN A 34 -9.41 -3.33 13.45
C ASN A 34 -8.92 -2.13 12.63
N SER A 35 -8.36 -2.33 11.44
CA SER A 35 -7.92 -1.24 10.59
C SER A 35 -9.07 -0.75 9.72
N ALA A 36 -9.67 0.39 10.06
CA ALA A 36 -10.51 1.21 9.17
C ALA A 36 -9.67 1.81 8.01
N GLY A 37 -8.81 1.01 7.40
CA GLY A 37 -7.76 1.42 6.46
C GLY A 37 -8.14 1.06 5.04
N LEU A 38 -8.00 2.04 4.14
CA LEU A 38 -8.23 1.92 2.70
C LEU A 38 -7.38 0.75 2.17
N SER A 39 -7.96 -0.33 1.64
CA SER A 39 -7.25 -1.57 1.28
C SER A 39 -8.10 -2.49 0.39
N VAL A 40 -7.49 -3.55 -0.16
CA VAL A 40 -8.22 -4.67 -0.79
C VAL A 40 -8.03 -5.92 0.06
N ARG A 41 -9.13 -6.49 0.58
CA ARG A 41 -9.11 -7.60 1.54
C ARG A 41 -10.01 -8.74 1.10
N VAL A 42 -9.53 -9.98 1.16
CA VAL A 42 -10.35 -11.19 1.01
C VAL A 42 -11.00 -11.49 2.37
N ALA A 43 -12.19 -10.93 2.59
CA ALA A 43 -12.86 -10.94 3.88
C ALA A 43 -13.46 -12.31 4.27
N ALA A 44 -13.83 -13.12 3.28
CA ALA A 44 -14.31 -14.49 3.49
C ALA A 44 -13.99 -15.37 2.28
N ILE A 45 -13.92 -16.67 2.51
CA ILE A 45 -13.68 -17.70 1.48
C ILE A 45 -14.77 -18.78 1.60
N LYS A 46 -15.08 -19.46 0.50
CA LYS A 46 -16.05 -20.56 0.45
C LYS A 46 -15.68 -21.59 -0.61
N GLY A 47 -16.49 -22.64 -0.72
CA GLY A 47 -16.32 -23.68 -1.75
C GLY A 47 -15.14 -24.61 -1.47
N GLY A 48 -14.94 -24.97 -0.20
CA GLY A 48 -13.89 -25.90 0.24
C GLY A 48 -12.47 -25.35 0.12
N LEU A 49 -12.30 -24.02 0.10
CA LEU A 49 -10.99 -23.40 0.24
C LEU A 49 -10.64 -23.27 1.72
N ASP A 50 -9.38 -23.54 2.04
CA ASP A 50 -8.81 -23.37 3.37
C ASP A 50 -7.68 -22.34 3.33
N TRP A 51 -7.49 -21.61 4.43
CA TRP A 51 -6.35 -20.73 4.59
C TRP A 51 -5.08 -21.53 4.91
N PRO A 52 -3.88 -21.08 4.49
CA PRO A 52 -3.59 -19.91 3.67
C PRO A 52 -3.89 -20.13 2.17
N LEU A 53 -4.05 -19.03 1.42
CA LEU A 53 -4.25 -19.04 -0.03
C LEU A 53 -3.10 -18.34 -0.75
N ASP A 54 -2.57 -18.98 -1.79
CA ASP A 54 -1.67 -18.37 -2.75
C ASP A 54 -2.48 -17.66 -3.84
N VAL A 55 -2.60 -16.34 -3.73
CA VAL A 55 -3.47 -15.52 -4.57
C VAL A 55 -2.67 -14.77 -5.63
N TYR A 56 -3.18 -14.80 -6.86
CA TYR A 56 -2.62 -14.07 -7.99
C TYR A 56 -3.75 -13.48 -8.86
N GLY A 57 -3.40 -12.61 -9.80
CA GLY A 57 -4.35 -11.90 -10.65
C GLY A 57 -4.17 -10.39 -10.59
N ILE A 58 -5.25 -9.65 -10.87
CA ILE A 58 -5.24 -8.19 -11.04
C ILE A 58 -6.36 -7.55 -10.23
N VAL A 59 -6.04 -6.42 -9.59
CA VAL A 59 -7.01 -5.40 -9.20
C VAL A 59 -6.63 -4.09 -9.87
N ALA A 60 -7.57 -3.45 -10.56
CA ALA A 60 -7.34 -2.22 -11.30
C ALA A 60 -8.49 -1.23 -11.12
N ALA A 61 -8.18 0.06 -11.13
CA ALA A 61 -9.16 1.13 -11.29
C ALA A 61 -9.22 1.57 -12.75
N ARG A 62 -10.39 2.00 -13.19
CA ARG A 62 -10.60 2.77 -14.42
C ARG A 62 -11.33 4.04 -14.06
N ASP A 63 -10.68 5.16 -14.25
CA ASP A 63 -11.31 6.47 -14.19
C ASP A 63 -11.61 6.99 -15.61
N SER A 64 -12.21 8.18 -15.69
CA SER A 64 -12.56 8.81 -16.96
C SER A 64 -11.41 9.53 -17.66
N VAL A 65 -10.19 9.51 -17.10
CA VAL A 65 -9.05 10.21 -17.70
C VAL A 65 -8.65 9.55 -19.02
N ASP A 66 -8.47 8.23 -19.01
CA ASP A 66 -8.04 7.45 -20.18
C ASP A 66 -8.78 6.12 -20.34
N HIS A 67 -9.68 5.77 -19.41
CA HIS A 67 -10.38 4.47 -19.32
C HIS A 67 -9.48 3.22 -19.32
N ASN A 68 -8.17 3.40 -19.22
CA ASN A 68 -7.20 2.33 -19.14
C ASN A 68 -7.15 1.76 -17.73
N ARG A 69 -6.67 0.51 -17.62
CA ARG A 69 -6.44 -0.11 -16.32
C ARG A 69 -5.30 0.59 -15.60
N ASN A 70 -5.63 1.31 -14.54
CA ASN A 70 -4.68 1.75 -13.55
C ASN A 70 -4.48 0.62 -12.51
N ILE A 71 -3.42 -0.16 -12.69
CA ILE A 71 -3.14 -1.36 -11.91
C ILE A 71 -2.85 -0.99 -10.45
N ILE A 72 -3.59 -1.59 -9.52
CA ILE A 72 -3.45 -1.41 -8.07
C ILE A 72 -2.76 -2.63 -7.44
N PHE A 73 -3.12 -3.82 -7.89
CA PHE A 73 -2.49 -5.09 -7.53
C PHE A 73 -2.29 -5.90 -8.80
N HIS A 74 -1.10 -6.49 -8.94
CA HIS A 74 -0.83 -7.45 -9.99
C HIS A 74 0.21 -8.45 -9.51
N ARG A 75 -0.15 -9.73 -9.57
CA ARG A 75 0.71 -10.86 -9.25
C ARG A 75 0.47 -11.93 -10.32
N THR A 76 1.55 -12.49 -10.87
CA THR A 76 1.48 -13.67 -11.75
C THR A 76 1.37 -14.93 -10.89
N ARG A 77 1.06 -16.07 -11.52
CA ARG A 77 0.98 -17.37 -10.83
C ARG A 77 2.31 -17.76 -10.15
N ASP A 78 3.43 -17.47 -10.79
CA ASP A 78 4.78 -17.80 -10.28
C ASP A 78 5.23 -16.85 -9.17
N ASN A 79 4.63 -15.66 -9.11
CA ASN A 79 4.88 -14.66 -8.08
C ASN A 79 3.56 -14.34 -7.37
N CYS A 80 2.87 -15.36 -6.87
CA CYS A 80 1.64 -15.19 -6.09
C CYS A 80 1.92 -14.56 -4.72
N GLN A 81 0.89 -14.02 -4.08
CA GLN A 81 0.94 -13.58 -2.69
C GLN A 81 0.19 -14.58 -1.82
N THR A 82 0.86 -15.13 -0.82
CA THR A 82 0.20 -15.90 0.24
C THR A 82 -0.55 -14.96 1.18
N ILE A 83 -1.84 -15.22 1.37
CA ILE A 83 -2.69 -14.53 2.35
C ILE A 83 -3.31 -15.54 3.31
N ASP A 84 -3.55 -15.14 4.55
CA ASP A 84 -4.07 -16.02 5.59
C ASP A 84 -5.20 -15.35 6.40
N LYS A 85 -5.80 -16.09 7.33
CA LYS A 85 -6.92 -15.59 8.15
C LYS A 85 -6.56 -14.37 9.02
N LYS A 86 -5.29 -14.25 9.44
CA LYS A 86 -4.77 -13.10 10.21
C LYS A 86 -4.37 -11.93 9.28
N ASN A 87 -3.90 -12.24 8.08
CA ASN A 87 -3.43 -11.28 7.07
C ASN A 87 -4.07 -11.54 5.67
N PRO A 88 -5.37 -11.23 5.49
CA PRO A 88 -6.11 -11.46 4.25
C PRO A 88 -6.05 -10.27 3.27
N CYS A 89 -5.13 -9.32 3.48
CA CYS A 89 -5.02 -8.11 2.67
C CYS A 89 -4.01 -8.30 1.54
N LEU A 90 -4.36 -7.81 0.34
CA LEU A 90 -3.45 -7.80 -0.79
C LEU A 90 -2.39 -6.68 -0.62
N ARG A 91 -1.15 -6.98 -0.97
CA ARG A 91 -0.05 -6.01 -0.99
C ARG A 91 -0.13 -5.21 -2.28
N LEU A 92 -0.75 -4.04 -2.18
CA LEU A 92 -0.96 -3.15 -3.32
C LEU A 92 0.36 -2.49 -3.72
N THR A 93 0.71 -2.56 -5.00
CA THR A 93 1.91 -1.94 -5.58
C THR A 93 1.58 -0.68 -6.38
N GLY A 94 0.31 -0.55 -6.77
CA GLY A 94 -0.22 0.64 -7.42
C GLY A 94 -0.99 1.59 -6.48
N PRO A 95 -1.71 2.56 -7.05
CA PRO A 95 -1.89 2.74 -8.49
C PRO A 95 -0.63 3.30 -9.18
N THR A 96 -0.54 3.16 -10.51
CA THR A 96 0.63 3.64 -11.31
C THR A 96 0.58 5.15 -11.55
N ARG A 97 -0.64 5.70 -11.55
CA ARG A 97 -0.97 7.13 -11.54
C ARG A 97 -2.08 7.35 -10.50
N VAL A 98 -2.38 8.57 -10.06
CA VAL A 98 -3.57 8.76 -9.20
C VAL A 98 -4.85 8.41 -9.95
N VAL A 99 -5.89 8.04 -9.18
CA VAL A 99 -7.21 7.71 -9.72
C VAL A 99 -8.12 8.91 -9.51
N VAL A 100 -8.62 9.48 -10.60
CA VAL A 100 -9.37 10.73 -10.62
C VAL A 100 -10.86 10.43 -10.51
N VAL A 101 -11.56 11.16 -9.64
CA VAL A 101 -13.01 11.00 -9.45
C VAL A 101 -13.74 12.18 -10.08
N VAL A 102 -14.08 12.04 -11.37
CA VAL A 102 -14.98 12.96 -12.09
C VAL A 102 -16.25 12.21 -12.47
N ASP A 103 -16.08 11.09 -13.19
CA ASP A 103 -17.15 10.13 -13.48
C ASP A 103 -17.02 8.90 -12.56
N PRO A 104 -18.02 7.99 -12.57
CA PRO A 104 -17.91 6.74 -11.84
C PRO A 104 -16.62 5.99 -12.17
N VAL A 105 -15.82 5.74 -11.14
CA VAL A 105 -14.59 4.95 -11.21
C VAL A 105 -14.96 3.48 -11.10
N TYR A 106 -14.49 2.66 -12.03
CA TYR A 106 -14.72 1.21 -12.02
C TYR A 106 -13.52 0.46 -11.44
N PHE A 107 -13.77 -0.35 -10.44
CA PHE A 107 -12.81 -1.26 -9.81
C PHE A 107 -13.01 -2.66 -10.34
N GLU A 108 -12.09 -3.12 -11.17
CA GLU A 108 -12.03 -4.49 -11.65
C GLU A 108 -11.23 -5.34 -10.66
N VAL A 109 -11.82 -6.41 -10.16
CA VAL A 109 -11.16 -7.42 -9.32
C VAL A 109 -11.25 -8.75 -10.05
N ASN A 110 -10.10 -9.27 -10.46
CA ASN A 110 -9.96 -10.59 -11.07
C ASN A 110 -8.83 -11.33 -10.36
N LEU A 111 -9.20 -12.20 -9.43
CA LEU A 111 -8.28 -12.94 -8.56
C LEU A 111 -8.48 -14.43 -8.73
N ARG A 112 -7.38 -15.17 -8.69
CA ARG A 112 -7.34 -16.64 -8.73
C ARG A 112 -6.53 -17.14 -7.53
N VAL A 113 -6.84 -18.37 -7.10
CA VAL A 113 -6.02 -19.12 -6.15
C VAL A 113 -5.23 -20.17 -6.91
N LYS A 114 -3.93 -20.26 -6.60
CA LYS A 114 -3.00 -21.22 -7.17
C LYS A 114 -3.27 -22.62 -6.62
N GLY A 115 -3.49 -23.59 -7.52
CA GLY A 115 -3.48 -25.02 -7.23
C GLY A 115 -2.10 -25.63 -7.37
N LYS A 116 -1.95 -26.95 -7.18
CA LYS A 116 -0.65 -27.61 -7.38
C LYS A 116 -0.22 -27.50 -8.84
N THR A 117 -1.17 -27.66 -9.75
CA THR A 117 -1.03 -27.51 -11.20
C THR A 117 -1.91 -26.37 -11.71
N GLU A 118 -1.65 -25.87 -12.93
CA GLU A 118 -2.48 -24.79 -13.50
C GLU A 118 -3.94 -25.19 -13.71
N SER A 119 -4.19 -26.48 -14.00
CA SER A 119 -5.54 -27.04 -14.12
C SER A 119 -6.30 -27.07 -12.80
N GLU A 120 -5.60 -27.02 -11.67
CA GLU A 120 -6.20 -26.95 -10.33
C GLU A 120 -6.41 -25.50 -9.85
N ASP A 121 -5.97 -24.49 -10.61
CA ASP A 121 -6.19 -23.10 -10.25
C ASP A 121 -7.68 -22.76 -10.31
N ARG A 122 -8.16 -22.03 -9.30
CA ARG A 122 -9.59 -21.70 -9.17
C ARG A 122 -9.80 -20.20 -9.16
N ASP A 123 -10.91 -19.77 -9.76
CA ASP A 123 -11.29 -18.35 -9.73
C ASP A 123 -11.75 -17.98 -8.31
N LEU A 124 -10.97 -17.11 -7.66
CA LEU A 124 -11.24 -16.65 -6.32
C LEU A 124 -12.31 -15.55 -6.33
N SER A 125 -12.17 -14.57 -7.22
CA SER A 125 -13.09 -13.44 -7.35
C SER A 125 -13.09 -12.87 -8.77
N TYR A 126 -14.27 -12.56 -9.29
CA TYR A 126 -14.43 -11.84 -10.55
C TYR A 126 -15.58 -10.83 -10.41
N LEU A 127 -15.26 -9.56 -10.15
CA LEU A 127 -16.26 -8.53 -9.90
C LEU A 127 -15.82 -7.16 -10.41
N ALA A 128 -16.82 -6.33 -10.71
CA ALA A 128 -16.66 -4.91 -10.99
C ALA A 128 -17.46 -4.12 -9.94
N VAL A 129 -16.79 -3.21 -9.22
CA VAL A 129 -17.45 -2.26 -8.31
C VAL A 129 -17.30 -0.88 -8.91
N TYR A 130 -18.39 -0.11 -9.01
CA TYR A 130 -18.26 1.29 -9.35
C TYR A 130 -18.30 2.14 -8.08
N TYR A 131 -17.54 3.21 -8.08
CA TYR A 131 -17.57 4.26 -7.08
C TYR A 131 -17.94 5.57 -7.77
N ARG A 132 -18.89 6.31 -7.20
CA ARG A 132 -19.27 7.64 -7.67
C ARG A 132 -18.95 8.64 -6.57
N ASP A 133 -18.55 9.84 -6.97
CA ASP A 133 -18.48 10.99 -6.06
C ASP A 133 -19.77 11.09 -5.24
N SER A 134 -19.64 11.19 -3.93
CA SER A 134 -20.78 11.42 -3.03
C SER A 134 -21.29 12.86 -3.06
N GLY A 135 -20.54 13.79 -3.65
CA GLY A 135 -20.77 15.22 -3.56
C GLY A 135 -20.31 15.83 -2.22
N SER A 136 -19.68 15.03 -1.34
CA SER A 136 -19.24 15.49 0.00
C SER A 136 -18.10 16.48 -0.08
N SER A 137 -18.24 17.68 0.48
CA SER A 137 -17.13 18.65 0.57
C SER A 137 -15.97 18.19 1.48
N GLU A 138 -16.13 17.09 2.20
CA GLU A 138 -15.11 16.53 3.09
C GLU A 138 -14.56 15.20 2.56
N SER A 139 -13.28 14.94 2.83
CA SER A 139 -12.62 13.67 2.55
C SER A 139 -13.21 12.56 3.44
N TYR A 140 -13.44 11.37 2.88
CA TYR A 140 -14.04 10.26 3.64
C TYR A 140 -13.58 8.89 3.15
N ALA A 141 -13.77 7.87 4.00
CA ALA A 141 -13.49 6.49 3.65
C ALA A 141 -14.73 5.82 3.04
N PHE A 142 -14.59 5.32 1.83
CA PHE A 142 -15.58 4.47 1.17
C PHE A 142 -15.28 3.00 1.43
N LYS A 143 -16.31 2.20 1.71
CA LYS A 143 -16.20 0.75 1.87
C LYS A 143 -17.24 0.06 0.99
N SER A 144 -16.77 -0.84 0.14
CA SER A 144 -17.61 -1.79 -0.60
C SER A 144 -17.26 -3.21 -0.18
N VAL A 145 -18.28 -4.05 0.01
CA VAL A 145 -18.10 -5.47 0.31
C VAL A 145 -18.94 -6.24 -0.70
N SER A 146 -18.31 -7.15 -1.44
CA SER A 146 -18.97 -7.87 -2.51
C SER A 146 -18.50 -9.32 -2.55
N THR A 147 -19.46 -10.23 -2.69
CA THR A 147 -19.19 -11.66 -2.83
C THR A 147 -19.16 -12.01 -4.31
N SER A 148 -18.11 -12.69 -4.75
CA SER A 148 -17.98 -13.23 -6.10
C SER A 148 -17.22 -14.54 -6.09
N LYS A 149 -17.67 -15.50 -6.90
CA LYS A 149 -17.07 -16.84 -7.02
C LYS A 149 -16.82 -17.50 -5.66
N LEU A 150 -15.58 -17.64 -5.23
CA LEU A 150 -15.17 -18.36 -4.02
C LEU A 150 -14.83 -17.43 -2.85
N SER A 151 -15.02 -16.12 -2.98
CA SER A 151 -14.65 -15.14 -1.95
C SER A 151 -15.64 -14.00 -1.76
N THR A 152 -15.50 -13.34 -0.61
CA THR A 152 -16.03 -12.00 -0.36
C THR A 152 -14.85 -11.04 -0.30
N VAL A 153 -14.84 -10.05 -1.19
CA VAL A 153 -13.80 -9.00 -1.24
C VAL A 153 -14.36 -7.73 -0.60
N ALA A 154 -13.58 -7.16 0.31
CA ALA A 154 -13.82 -5.83 0.87
C ALA A 154 -12.82 -4.84 0.26
N LEU A 155 -13.33 -3.84 -0.44
CA LEU A 155 -12.61 -2.69 -0.96
C LEU A 155 -12.84 -1.53 0.00
N MET A 156 -11.75 -0.97 0.53
CA MET A 156 -11.78 0.27 1.31
C MET A 156 -10.94 1.31 0.55
N LEU A 157 -11.50 2.49 0.32
CA LEU A 157 -10.92 3.56 -0.48
C LEU A 157 -11.05 4.86 0.31
N GLY A 158 -10.16 5.81 0.06
CA GLY A 158 -10.29 7.16 0.61
C GLY A 158 -10.55 8.11 -0.52
N ASP A 159 -11.65 8.82 -0.47
CA ASP A 159 -11.90 9.94 -1.36
C ASP A 159 -11.32 11.20 -0.73
N ILE A 160 -10.34 11.80 -1.41
CA ILE A 160 -9.62 12.97 -0.91
C ILE A 160 -10.01 14.19 -1.73
N VAL A 161 -10.74 15.11 -1.10
CA VAL A 161 -11.05 16.42 -1.68
C VAL A 161 -9.82 17.30 -1.74
N HIS A 162 -9.78 18.21 -2.72
CA HIS A 162 -8.70 19.18 -2.87
C HIS A 162 -7.30 18.53 -2.88
N SER A 163 -7.11 17.51 -3.70
CA SER A 163 -5.88 16.71 -3.69
C SER A 163 -4.94 17.00 -4.86
N VAL A 164 -3.68 16.63 -4.67
CA VAL A 164 -2.60 16.62 -5.66
C VAL A 164 -1.97 15.24 -5.73
N GLU A 165 -1.37 14.91 -6.87
CA GLU A 165 -0.54 13.73 -7.02
C GLU A 165 0.87 14.02 -6.48
N ALA A 166 1.35 13.11 -5.62
CA ALA A 166 2.75 13.04 -5.20
C ALA A 166 3.40 11.80 -5.81
N THR A 167 4.33 12.02 -6.74
CA THR A 167 5.21 10.97 -7.26
C THR A 167 6.53 10.99 -6.50
N ILE A 168 6.80 9.91 -5.77
CA ILE A 168 7.91 9.77 -4.83
C ILE A 168 9.06 9.02 -5.48
N SER A 169 10.27 9.55 -5.30
CA SER A 169 11.51 8.87 -5.68
C SER A 169 12.49 8.96 -4.53
N VAL A 170 13.24 7.88 -4.30
CA VAL A 170 14.25 7.82 -3.24
C VAL A 170 15.58 7.39 -3.85
N ARG A 171 16.66 8.06 -3.47
CA ARG A 171 18.02 7.80 -3.93
C ARG A 171 18.95 7.70 -2.73
N VAL A 172 19.82 6.69 -2.72
CA VAL A 172 20.96 6.66 -1.79
C VAL A 172 21.98 7.69 -2.25
N VAL A 173 22.29 8.67 -1.40
CA VAL A 173 23.24 9.74 -1.71
C VAL A 173 24.55 9.61 -0.93
N ARG A 174 24.54 8.89 0.20
CA ARG A 174 25.74 8.59 0.99
C ARG A 174 25.50 7.39 1.90
N GLY A 175 26.57 6.65 2.21
CA GLY A 175 26.55 5.52 3.12
C GLY A 175 25.84 4.30 2.56
N GLU A 176 25.71 3.27 3.39
CA GLU A 176 25.11 2.00 3.03
C GLU A 176 24.01 1.64 4.03
N TRP A 177 23.00 0.92 3.55
CA TRP A 177 21.97 0.39 4.44
C TRP A 177 22.62 -0.59 5.43
N PRO A 178 22.36 -0.47 6.75
CA PRO A 178 22.99 -1.32 7.75
C PRO A 178 22.73 -2.81 7.49
N GLU A 179 23.77 -3.63 7.62
CA GLU A 179 23.64 -5.08 7.56
C GLU A 179 22.78 -5.59 8.73
N GLY A 180 22.09 -6.71 8.53
CA GLY A 180 21.23 -7.29 9.56
C GLY A 180 20.01 -6.45 9.93
N CYS A 181 19.64 -5.44 9.14
CA CYS A 181 18.50 -4.56 9.41
C CYS A 181 17.42 -4.66 8.32
N ARG A 182 16.19 -4.92 8.74
CA ARG A 182 15.01 -4.80 7.87
C ARG A 182 14.68 -3.34 7.64
N GLY A 183 14.19 -3.01 6.45
CA GLY A 183 13.84 -1.64 6.09
C GLY A 183 12.39 -1.44 5.67
N LEU A 184 11.84 -0.31 6.08
CA LEU A 184 10.51 0.15 5.69
C LEU A 184 10.57 1.63 5.32
N ILE A 185 10.22 1.94 4.06
CA ILE A 185 9.95 3.29 3.58
C ILE A 185 8.44 3.42 3.43
N PHE A 186 7.85 4.40 4.10
CA PHE A 186 6.41 4.62 4.08
C PHE A 186 6.06 6.11 4.09
N ALA A 187 4.82 6.43 3.71
CA ALA A 187 4.28 7.77 3.74
C ALA A 187 3.03 7.89 4.60
N ASN A 188 2.74 9.10 5.08
CA ASN A 188 1.52 9.48 5.78
C ASN A 188 0.93 10.74 5.14
N THR A 189 -0.39 10.82 5.11
CA THR A 189 -1.14 12.00 4.67
C THR A 189 -2.03 12.48 5.81
N ALA A 190 -2.55 13.70 5.72
CA ALA A 190 -3.25 14.35 6.83
C ALA A 190 -4.69 13.88 7.00
N SER A 191 -5.40 13.57 5.91
CA SER A 191 -6.81 13.18 5.96
C SER A 191 -6.98 11.67 5.88
N ILE A 192 -7.97 11.18 6.63
CA ILE A 192 -8.36 9.77 6.74
C ILE A 192 -7.27 8.96 7.47
N ASP A 193 -7.44 8.78 8.79
CA ASP A 193 -6.60 8.08 9.78
C ASP A 193 -5.14 7.92 9.35
N ALA A 194 -4.18 8.59 10.02
CA ALA A 194 -2.73 8.64 9.74
C ALA A 194 -2.02 7.28 9.54
N LYS A 195 -2.46 6.51 8.55
CA LYS A 195 -2.09 5.13 8.27
C LYS A 195 -0.97 5.15 7.26
N LYS A 196 0.01 4.29 7.54
CA LYS A 196 1.21 4.14 6.73
C LYS A 196 0.82 3.64 5.34
N ILE A 197 1.25 4.37 4.34
CA ILE A 197 1.28 3.91 2.95
C ILE A 197 2.65 3.31 2.73
N GLU A 198 2.75 1.98 2.68
CA GLU A 198 4.00 1.31 2.35
C GLU A 198 4.44 1.70 0.93
N LEU A 199 5.65 2.27 0.82
CA LEU A 199 6.29 2.56 -0.45
C LEU A 199 7.26 1.44 -0.82
N LEU A 200 7.97 0.92 0.19
CA LEU A 200 8.85 -0.23 0.07
C LEU A 200 9.06 -0.87 1.45
N ALA A 201 8.89 -2.19 1.53
CA ALA A 201 9.37 -3.00 2.65
C ALA A 201 10.33 -4.05 2.10
N PHE A 202 11.49 -4.19 2.74
CA PHE A 202 12.54 -5.13 2.40
C PHE A 202 13.13 -5.74 3.69
N GLY A 203 13.48 -7.02 3.62
CA GLY A 203 13.97 -7.78 4.77
C GLY A 203 15.49 -7.87 4.76
N ASP A 204 15.97 -9.10 4.93
CA ASP A 204 17.39 -9.48 4.93
C ASP A 204 18.03 -9.33 3.53
N ASP A 205 17.21 -9.12 2.50
CA ASP A 205 17.64 -8.71 1.18
C ASP A 205 18.27 -7.30 1.25
N LYS A 206 19.45 -7.14 0.64
CA LYS A 206 20.08 -5.82 0.48
C LYS A 206 19.09 -4.83 -0.12
N LEU A 207 19.15 -3.58 0.34
CA LEU A 207 18.34 -2.48 -0.18
C LEU A 207 18.37 -2.50 -1.73
N PRO A 208 17.21 -2.52 -2.42
CA PRO A 208 17.16 -2.69 -3.87
C PRO A 208 17.53 -1.38 -4.58
N VAL A 209 18.84 -1.13 -4.69
CA VAL A 209 19.43 0.06 -5.30
C VAL A 209 19.85 -0.25 -6.75
N ALA A 210 19.38 0.57 -7.69
CA ALA A 210 19.83 0.55 -9.08
C ALA A 210 21.22 1.18 -9.24
N ALA A 211 21.90 0.93 -10.36
CA ALA A 211 23.26 1.45 -10.61
C ALA A 211 23.42 2.98 -10.48
N ASN A 212 22.33 3.74 -10.64
CA ASN A 212 22.32 5.20 -10.47
C ASN A 212 21.96 5.68 -9.04
N GLY A 213 21.94 4.77 -8.06
CA GLY A 213 21.59 5.04 -6.67
C GLY A 213 20.10 5.09 -6.37
N MET A 214 19.22 4.92 -7.37
CA MET A 214 17.77 4.96 -7.17
C MET A 214 17.25 3.68 -6.51
N ILE A 215 16.40 3.84 -5.50
CA ILE A 215 15.73 2.72 -4.85
C ILE A 215 14.49 2.35 -5.67
N LYS A 216 14.35 1.05 -5.98
CA LYS A 216 13.15 0.53 -6.64
C LYS A 216 12.00 0.39 -5.63
N LEU A 217 11.20 1.45 -5.49
CA LEU A 217 9.99 1.40 -4.66
C LEU A 217 8.95 0.43 -5.24
N SER A 218 8.24 -0.27 -4.35
CA SER A 218 7.07 -1.09 -4.70
C SER A 218 5.90 -0.21 -5.14
N ARG A 219 5.78 0.98 -4.53
CA ARG A 219 4.77 2.00 -4.84
C ARG A 219 5.40 3.39 -4.80
N ARG A 220 5.06 4.23 -5.77
CA ARG A 220 5.62 5.58 -5.91
C ARG A 220 4.59 6.70 -5.95
N VAL A 221 3.31 6.40 -6.19
CA VAL A 221 2.27 7.41 -6.37
C VAL A 221 1.30 7.43 -5.19
N VAL A 222 1.05 8.62 -4.66
CA VAL A 222 0.15 8.88 -3.53
C VAL A 222 -0.70 10.12 -3.81
N SER A 223 -1.99 10.03 -3.53
CA SER A 223 -2.93 11.16 -3.49
C SER A 223 -2.77 11.88 -2.15
N VAL A 224 -2.53 13.19 -2.19
CA VAL A 224 -2.20 14.02 -1.01
C VAL A 224 -3.13 15.22 -0.98
N GLU A 225 -3.61 15.60 0.20
CA GLU A 225 -4.40 16.82 0.40
C GLU A 225 -3.54 18.06 0.11
N ALA A 226 -4.03 19.00 -0.70
CA ALA A 226 -3.26 20.18 -1.11
C ALA A 226 -2.82 21.08 0.06
N ASP A 227 -3.64 21.13 1.12
CA ASP A 227 -3.37 21.90 2.34
C ASP A 227 -2.94 21.00 3.51
N GLY A 228 -2.81 19.69 3.29
CA GLY A 228 -2.45 18.72 4.30
C GLY A 228 -0.94 18.52 4.46
N GLU A 229 -0.56 17.97 5.60
CA GLU A 229 0.80 17.49 5.83
C GLU A 229 1.03 16.14 5.12
N PHE A 230 2.05 16.09 4.28
CA PHE A 230 2.55 14.84 3.69
C PHE A 230 3.92 14.51 4.28
N ARG A 231 4.07 13.32 4.84
CA ARG A 231 5.33 12.89 5.47
C ARG A 231 5.85 11.63 4.82
N VAL A 232 7.15 11.60 4.54
CA VAL A 232 7.86 10.38 4.15
C VAL A 232 8.81 10.01 5.27
N SER A 233 8.85 8.73 5.61
CA SER A 233 9.61 8.19 6.72
C SER A 233 10.34 6.94 6.30
N VAL A 234 11.50 6.72 6.92
CA VAL A 234 12.30 5.50 6.78
C VAL A 234 12.51 4.89 8.16
N MET A 235 12.50 3.57 8.24
CA MET A 235 12.71 2.82 9.46
C MET A 235 13.67 1.66 9.16
N ALA A 236 14.71 1.52 9.98
CA ALA A 236 15.55 0.33 10.05
C ALA A 236 15.23 -0.41 11.36
N SER A 237 15.09 -1.73 11.28
CA SER A 237 14.87 -2.59 12.44
C SER A 237 15.93 -3.68 12.47
N SER A 238 16.77 -3.67 13.49
CA SER A 238 17.82 -4.65 13.71
C SER A 238 17.23 -6.04 13.97
N LEU A 239 17.80 -7.05 13.34
CA LEU A 239 17.45 -8.46 13.53
C LEU A 239 18.07 -9.04 14.81
N GLU A 240 19.18 -8.47 15.28
CA GLU A 240 19.95 -9.01 16.40
C GLU A 240 19.33 -8.60 17.75
N ASP A 241 19.16 -7.30 17.95
CA ASP A 241 18.76 -6.71 19.22
C ASP A 241 17.38 -6.05 19.18
N GLN A 242 16.70 -6.12 18.04
CA GLN A 242 15.35 -5.57 17.83
C GLN A 242 15.26 -4.04 17.98
N THR A 243 16.40 -3.34 17.96
CA THR A 243 16.44 -1.87 17.95
C THR A 243 15.82 -1.32 16.66
N VAL A 244 15.20 -0.14 16.77
CA VAL A 244 14.54 0.52 15.64
C VAL A 244 15.03 1.95 15.54
N GLU A 245 15.68 2.27 14.43
CA GLU A 245 16.04 3.64 14.07
C GLU A 245 15.07 4.17 13.00
N ARG A 246 14.70 5.45 13.10
CA ARG A 246 13.73 6.08 12.22
C ARG A 246 14.06 7.54 12.00
N ASP A 247 13.87 7.99 10.77
CA ASP A 247 13.84 9.39 10.41
C ASP A 247 12.62 9.72 9.55
N SER A 248 12.17 10.98 9.56
CA SER A 248 10.91 11.41 8.94
C SER A 248 10.89 12.88 8.58
N GLU A 249 10.52 13.18 7.34
CA GLU A 249 10.51 14.52 6.78
C GLU A 249 9.13 14.91 6.25
N ALA A 250 8.75 16.15 6.54
CA ALA A 250 7.48 16.72 6.12
C ALA A 250 7.65 17.49 4.80
N PHE A 251 6.66 17.35 3.94
CA PHE A 251 6.57 18.00 2.66
C PHE A 251 5.24 18.73 2.56
N LYS A 252 5.30 20.02 2.22
CA LYS A 252 4.12 20.78 1.85
C LYS A 252 3.74 20.45 0.40
N ALA A 253 2.48 20.10 0.20
CA ALA A 253 1.93 19.88 -1.14
C ALA A 253 2.02 21.16 -1.97
N LYS A 254 2.21 20.99 -3.28
CA LYS A 254 2.38 22.08 -4.24
C LYS A 254 1.62 21.72 -5.53
N LYS A 255 1.20 22.73 -6.30
CA LYS A 255 0.46 22.51 -7.55
C LYS A 255 1.32 21.92 -8.68
N ALA A 256 2.54 22.43 -8.86
CA ALA A 256 3.50 21.90 -9.82
C ALA A 256 4.91 22.31 -9.42
N SER A 257 5.70 21.38 -8.90
CA SER A 257 7.14 21.59 -8.61
C SER A 257 7.79 20.29 -8.13
N ARG A 258 9.07 20.37 -7.73
CA ARG A 258 9.73 19.33 -6.95
C ARG A 258 10.04 19.82 -5.54
N SER A 259 9.91 18.91 -4.57
CA SER A 259 10.40 19.10 -3.21
C SER A 259 11.44 18.02 -2.91
N ARG A 260 12.51 18.37 -2.19
CA ARG A 260 13.58 17.45 -1.82
C ARG A 260 13.91 17.55 -0.34
N ARG A 261 14.12 16.41 0.31
CA ARG A 261 14.62 16.30 1.69
C ARG A 261 15.56 15.11 1.79
N ILE A 262 16.43 15.14 2.79
CA ILE A 262 17.29 14.01 3.15
C ILE A 262 16.68 13.33 4.37
N LEU A 263 16.59 12.01 4.31
CA LEU A 263 16.38 11.17 5.47
C LEU A 263 17.68 10.45 5.80
N GLU A 264 17.96 10.22 7.08
CA GLU A 264 19.16 9.53 7.54
C GLU A 264 18.82 8.45 8.54
N VAL A 265 19.31 7.24 8.29
CA VAL A 265 19.22 6.12 9.22
C VAL A 265 20.59 5.44 9.28
N HIS A 266 21.17 5.37 10.48
CA HIS A 266 22.56 5.05 10.73
C HIS A 266 23.50 5.92 9.87
N SER A 267 24.24 5.30 8.94
CA SER A 267 25.12 6.01 8.01
C SER A 267 24.48 6.27 6.64
N CYS A 268 23.29 5.70 6.39
CA CYS A 268 22.62 5.74 5.09
C CYS A 268 21.80 7.02 4.95
N LYS A 269 22.22 7.89 4.03
CA LYS A 269 21.49 9.11 3.66
C LYS A 269 20.69 8.88 2.38
N LEU A 270 19.40 9.14 2.47
CA LEU A 270 18.41 8.94 1.42
C LEU A 270 17.84 10.29 0.98
N GLU A 271 18.08 10.70 -0.26
CA GLU A 271 17.36 11.82 -0.84
C GLU A 271 15.98 11.37 -1.29
N VAL A 272 14.95 11.98 -0.69
CA VAL A 272 13.56 11.84 -1.10
C VAL A 272 13.19 13.03 -1.98
N THR A 273 12.84 12.76 -3.23
CA THR A 273 12.31 13.75 -4.17
C THR A 273 10.82 13.47 -4.42
N ILE A 274 9.99 14.49 -4.19
CA ILE A 274 8.57 14.48 -4.53
C ILE A 274 8.36 15.35 -5.76
N ALA A 275 7.85 14.77 -6.84
CA ALA A 275 7.31 15.49 -7.97
C ALA A 275 5.81 15.68 -7.76
N TRP A 276 5.38 16.93 -7.69
CA TRP A 276 3.98 17.30 -7.51
C TRP A 276 3.33 17.58 -8.84
N SER A 277 2.18 16.97 -9.08
CA SER A 277 1.33 17.25 -10.23
C SER A 277 -0.08 17.56 -9.78
N PHE A 278 -0.61 18.65 -10.31
CA PHE A 278 -2.02 18.94 -10.25
C PHE A 278 -2.74 18.09 -11.30
N VAL A 279 -3.81 17.43 -10.89
CA VAL A 279 -4.72 16.79 -11.83
C VAL A 279 -5.87 17.78 -12.06
N PRO A 280 -6.00 18.36 -13.26
CA PRO A 280 -7.12 19.22 -13.59
C PRO A 280 -8.43 18.43 -13.57
N ASN A 281 -9.50 19.13 -13.20
CA ASN A 281 -10.87 18.63 -13.30
C ASN A 281 -11.34 18.60 -14.75
#